data_AF-A0A0A9YAU0-F1
#
_entry.id   AF-A0A0A9YAU0-F1
#
_cell.length_a   1.000
_cell.length_b   1.000
_cell.length_c   1.000
_cell.angle_alpha   90.00
_cell.angle_beta   90.00
_cell.angle_gamma   90.00
#
_symmetry.space_group_name_H-M   'P 1'
#
loop_
_entity.id
_entity.type
_entity.pdbx_description
1 polymer ?
#
loop_
_entity_poly.entity_id
_entity_poly.type
_entity_poly.pdbx_seq_one_letter_code
_entity_poly.pdbx_strand_id
1 'polypeptide(L)'
;VIGNVSTCVVIARNRHMHTATNYYLFSLAISDLLLLVSGLPNEIYNLWTKTYVFSEAFCILIGFTAEACANATVLTITAFTVERYVAICHPFLSHTVSKLSRAVKFIVFIWFA
;
A
#
# COMPACT_ATOMS: atom_id res chain seq x y z
N VAL A 1 10.58 -5.18 -7.61
CA VAL A 1 10.70 -6.09 -6.42
C VAL A 1 11.76 -5.59 -5.44
N ILE A 2 13.05 -5.56 -5.82
CA ILE A 2 14.16 -5.22 -4.89
C ILE A 2 13.94 -3.88 -4.18
N GLY A 3 13.55 -2.82 -4.91
CA GLY A 3 13.26 -1.50 -4.32
C GLY A 3 12.22 -1.54 -3.21
N ASN A 4 11.08 -2.20 -3.45
CA ASN A 4 10.00 -2.31 -2.45
C ASN A 4 10.42 -3.17 -1.25
N VAL A 5 11.19 -4.25 -1.48
CA VAL A 5 11.78 -5.04 -0.39
C VAL A 5 12.72 -4.17 0.46
N SER A 6 13.60 -3.40 -0.16
CA SER A 6 14.52 -2.51 0.56
C SER A 6 13.76 -1.44 1.36
N THR A 7 12.70 -0.85 0.82
CA THR A 7 11.84 0.10 1.53
C THR A 7 11.23 -0.53 2.78
N CYS A 8 10.68 -1.75 2.66
CA CYS A 8 10.17 -2.48 3.80
C CYS A 8 11.24 -2.74 4.87
N VAL A 9 12.41 -3.24 4.46
CA VAL A 9 13.51 -3.59 5.37
C VAL A 9 14.04 -2.36 6.11
N VAL A 10 14.28 -1.26 5.40
CA VAL A 10 14.84 -0.03 5.99
C VAL A 10 13.87 0.58 7.01
N ILE A 11 12.57 0.62 6.68
CA ILE A 11 11.55 1.17 7.59
C ILE A 11 11.39 0.26 8.82
N ALA A 12 11.37 -1.07 8.65
CA ALA A 12 11.23 -2.01 9.75
C ALA A 12 12.45 -2.06 10.70
N ARG A 13 13.65 -1.80 10.18
CA ARG A 13 14.90 -1.82 10.97
C ARG A 13 15.19 -0.50 11.69
N ASN A 14 14.82 0.64 11.10
CA ASN A 14 15.18 1.94 11.63
C ASN A 14 14.03 2.57 12.42
N ARG A 15 14.12 2.54 13.76
CA ARG A 15 13.10 3.13 14.64
C ARG A 15 12.90 4.65 14.41
N HIS A 16 13.93 5.36 13.95
CA HIS A 16 13.82 6.78 13.58
C HIS A 16 12.90 7.00 12.37
N MET A 17 12.71 5.96 11.55
CA MET A 17 11.82 5.96 10.41
C MET A 17 10.38 5.55 10.79
N HIS A 18 10.03 5.32 12.05
CA HIS A 18 8.66 4.95 12.45
C HIS A 18 7.73 6.16 12.56
N THR A 19 7.57 6.88 11.46
CA THR A 19 6.66 8.03 11.33
C THR A 19 5.43 7.64 10.53
N ALA A 20 4.34 8.42 10.62
CA ALA A 20 3.09 8.10 9.94
C ALA A 20 3.29 8.02 8.41
N THR A 21 3.99 8.99 7.84
CA THR A 21 4.47 9.00 6.45
C THR A 21 5.18 7.69 6.05
N ASN A 22 6.08 7.17 6.89
CA ASN A 22 6.84 5.98 6.53
C ASN A 22 6.01 4.69 6.66
N TYR A 23 5.03 4.64 7.56
CA TYR A 23 4.06 3.53 7.57
C TYR A 23 3.19 3.49 6.30
N TYR A 24 2.86 4.66 5.76
CA TYR A 24 2.21 4.77 4.45
C TYR A 24 3.09 4.23 3.32
N LEU A 25 4.35 4.65 3.27
CA LEU A 25 5.32 4.12 2.30
C LEU A 25 5.55 2.61 2.45
N PHE A 26 5.52 2.10 3.68
CA PHE A 26 5.62 0.68 3.97
C PHE A 26 4.39 -0.08 3.44
N SER A 27 3.17 0.41 3.68
CA SER A 27 1.95 -0.20 3.15
C SER A 27 1.96 -0.21 1.62
N LEU A 28 2.38 0.89 0.99
CA LEU A 28 2.50 0.99 -0.46
C LEU A 28 3.49 -0.05 -1.01
N ALA A 29 4.66 -0.19 -0.39
CA ALA A 29 5.66 -1.17 -0.79
C ALA A 29 5.15 -2.62 -0.66
N ILE A 30 4.32 -2.93 0.36
CA ILE A 30 3.68 -4.25 0.48
C ILE A 30 2.67 -4.47 -0.65
N SER A 31 1.80 -3.50 -0.93
CA SER A 31 0.80 -3.60 -2.01
C SER A 31 1.47 -3.84 -3.36
N ASP A 32 2.53 -3.10 -3.67
CA ASP A 32 3.31 -3.31 -4.90
C ASP A 32 3.97 -4.69 -4.93
N LEU A 33 4.49 -5.19 -3.80
CA LEU A 33 5.09 -6.53 -3.75
C LEU A 33 4.04 -7.61 -4.02
N LEU A 34 2.83 -7.47 -3.48
CA LEU A 34 1.74 -8.38 -3.80
C LEU A 34 1.42 -8.33 -5.29
N LEU A 35 1.23 -7.13 -5.87
CA LEU A 35 0.94 -6.99 -7.29
C LEU A 35 2.04 -7.59 -8.18
N LEU A 36 3.31 -7.36 -7.84
CA LEU A 36 4.45 -7.90 -8.58
C LEU A 36 4.58 -9.43 -8.47
N VAL A 37 4.15 -10.02 -7.35
CA VAL A 37 4.29 -11.46 -7.09
C VAL A 37 3.05 -12.26 -7.52
N SER A 38 1.84 -11.70 -7.42
CA SER A 38 0.59 -12.39 -7.78
C SER A 38 0.01 -11.90 -9.11
N GLY A 39 0.04 -10.59 -9.37
CA GLY A 39 -0.55 -9.98 -10.56
C GLY A 39 0.28 -10.21 -11.81
N LEU A 40 1.57 -9.84 -11.77
CA LEU A 40 2.44 -9.95 -12.96
C LEU A 40 2.60 -11.39 -13.49
N PRO A 41 2.81 -12.43 -12.66
CA PRO A 41 2.92 -13.80 -13.18
C PRO A 41 1.62 -14.28 -13.80
N ASN A 42 0.46 -13.87 -13.26
CA ASN A 42 -0.85 -14.21 -13.80
C ASN A 42 -1.10 -13.52 -15.15
N GLU A 43 -0.73 -12.25 -15.29
CA GLU A 43 -0.80 -11.52 -16.57
C GLU A 43 0.12 -12.15 -17.63
N ILE A 44 1.36 -12.46 -17.26
CA ILE A 44 2.33 -13.12 -18.17
C ILE A 44 1.81 -14.51 -18.57
N TYR A 45 1.23 -15.27 -17.64
CA TYR A 45 0.66 -16.58 -17.90
C TYR A 45 -0.53 -16.54 -18.85
N ASN A 46 -1.45 -15.57 -18.66
CA ASN A 46 -2.58 -15.31 -19.55
C ASN A 46 -2.13 -14.90 -20.96
N LEU A 47 -1.07 -14.10 -21.07
CA LEU A 47 -0.54 -13.68 -22.36
C LEU A 47 0.08 -14.86 -23.12
N TRP A 48 0.78 -15.75 -22.40
CA TRP A 48 1.48 -16.89 -22.99
C TRP A 48 0.54 -18.07 -23.28
N THR A 49 -0.47 -18.28 -22.43
CA THR A 49 -1.47 -19.35 -22.56
C THR A 49 -2.83 -18.70 -22.78
N LYS A 50 -3.40 -18.81 -23.98
CA LYS A 50 -4.77 -18.33 -24.28
C LYS A 50 -5.89 -19.05 -23.48
N THR A 51 -5.52 -19.95 -22.58
CA THR A 51 -6.41 -20.77 -21.78
C THR A 51 -6.13 -20.47 -20.32
N TYR A 52 -7.12 -19.90 -19.62
CA TYR A 52 -7.03 -19.66 -18.20
C TYR A 52 -7.15 -20.99 -17.46
N VAL A 53 -6.02 -21.51 -16.95
CA VAL A 53 -5.96 -22.81 -16.26
C VAL A 53 -6.31 -22.69 -14.77
N PHE A 54 -6.34 -21.46 -14.24
CA PHE A 54 -6.73 -21.18 -12.88
C PHE A 54 -8.26 -21.15 -12.72
N SER A 55 -8.74 -21.42 -11.50
CA SER A 55 -10.17 -21.39 -11.19
C SER A 55 -10.76 -19.99 -11.36
N GLU A 56 -12.02 -19.88 -11.77
CA GLU A 56 -12.77 -18.61 -11.85
C GLU A 56 -12.69 -17.79 -10.56
N ALA A 57 -12.71 -18.47 -9.40
CA ALA A 57 -12.55 -17.84 -8.10
C ALA A 57 -11.19 -17.14 -7.95
N PHE A 58 -10.12 -17.69 -8.53
CA PHE A 58 -8.78 -17.10 -8.49
C PHE A 58 -8.69 -15.85 -9.38
N CYS A 59 -9.40 -15.82 -10.50
CA CYS A 59 -9.49 -14.65 -11.37
C CYS A 59 -10.16 -13.47 -10.65
N ILE A 60 -11.31 -13.75 -10.02
CA ILE A 60 -12.07 -12.76 -9.25
C ILE A 60 -11.23 -12.25 -8.08
N LEU A 61 -10.53 -13.15 -7.37
CA LEU A 61 -9.68 -12.78 -6.24
C LEU A 61 -8.53 -11.86 -6.66
N ILE A 62 -7.88 -12.14 -7.79
CA ILE A 62 -6.77 -11.32 -8.30
C ILE A 62 -7.29 -9.94 -8.74
N GLY A 63 -8.40 -9.89 -9.48
CA GLY A 63 -9.00 -8.62 -9.90
C GLY A 63 -9.40 -7.75 -8.71
N PHE A 64 -10.05 -8.36 -7.71
CA PHE A 64 -10.40 -7.68 -6.46
C PHE A 64 -9.16 -7.16 -5.71
N THR A 65 -8.12 -7.99 -5.61
CA THR A 65 -6.87 -7.61 -4.94
C THR A 65 -6.16 -6.46 -5.66
N ALA A 66 -6.17 -6.44 -6.99
CA ALA A 66 -5.57 -5.37 -7.79
C ALA A 66 -6.28 -4.03 -7.57
N GLU A 67 -7.62 -4.01 -7.61
CA GLU A 67 -8.44 -2.83 -7.33
C GLU A 67 -8.27 -2.34 -5.88
N ALA A 68 -8.27 -3.26 -4.91
CA ALA A 68 -8.02 -2.93 -3.51
C ALA A 68 -6.64 -2.30 -3.31
N CYS A 69 -5.60 -2.83 -3.97
CA CYS A 69 -4.25 -2.26 -3.93
C CYS A 69 -4.21 -0.85 -4.58
N ALA A 70 -4.89 -0.64 -5.70
CA ALA A 70 -4.96 0.67 -6.34
C ALA A 70 -5.62 1.72 -5.43
N ASN A 71 -6.75 1.37 -4.82
CA ASN A 71 -7.44 2.23 -3.85
C ASN A 71 -6.57 2.51 -2.61
N ALA A 72 -5.85 1.49 -2.11
CA ALA A 72 -4.92 1.64 -1.00
C ALA A 72 -3.84 2.68 -1.30
N THR A 73 -3.26 2.61 -2.49
CA THR A 73 -2.23 3.53 -2.98
C THR A 73 -2.75 4.96 -3.07
N VAL A 74 -3.93 5.16 -3.66
CA VAL A 74 -4.55 6.50 -3.78
C VAL A 74 -4.82 7.10 -2.40
N LEU A 75 -5.45 6.34 -1.50
CA LEU A 75 -5.75 6.80 -0.15
C LEU A 75 -4.49 7.12 0.66
N THR A 76 -3.43 6.32 0.45
CA THR A 76 -2.12 6.54 1.05
C THR A 76 -1.49 7.85 0.58
N ILE A 77 -1.52 8.13 -0.72
CA ILE A 77 -1.00 9.38 -1.30
C ILE A 77 -1.82 10.59 -0.82
N THR A 78 -3.15 10.47 -0.79
CA THR A 78 -4.04 11.51 -0.28
C THR A 78 -3.74 11.81 1.19
N ALA A 79 -3.60 10.79 2.03
CA ALA A 79 -3.28 10.96 3.44
C ALA A 79 -1.91 11.63 3.65
N PHE A 80 -0.90 11.23 2.89
CA PHE A 80 0.42 11.88 2.91
C PHE A 80 0.31 13.37 2.53
N THR A 81 -0.46 13.68 1.49
CA THR A 81 -0.67 15.06 1.01
C THR A 81 -1.36 15.92 2.07
N VAL A 82 -2.40 15.38 2.73
CA VAL A 82 -3.11 16.06 3.82
C VAL A 82 -2.18 16.29 5.02
N GLU A 83 -1.35 15.32 5.39
CA GLU A 83 -0.38 15.47 6.48
C GLU A 83 0.61 16.61 6.19
N ARG A 84 1.15 16.67 4.97
CA ARG A 84 2.04 17.76 4.52
C ARG A 84 1.33 19.11 4.53
N TYR A 85 0.08 19.17 4.05
CA TYR A 85 -0.72 20.40 4.06
C TYR A 85 -0.96 20.92 5.48
N VAL A 86 -1.39 20.05 6.40
CA VAL A 86 -1.63 20.44 7.81
C VAL A 86 -0.34 20.86 8.51
N ALA A 87 0.79 20.21 8.23
CA ALA A 87 2.07 20.59 8.80
C ALA A 87 2.54 22.00 8.38
N ILE A 88 2.24 22.41 7.13
CA ILE A 88 2.62 23.71 6.60
C ILE A 88 1.63 24.80 7.02
N CYS A 89 0.32 24.55 6.84
CA CYS A 89 -0.71 25.57 7.02
C CYS A 89 -1.24 25.66 8.46
N HIS A 90 -1.15 24.58 9.25
CA HIS A 90 -1.75 24.50 10.59
C HIS A 90 -0.81 23.81 11.61
N PRO A 91 0.33 24.45 11.98
CA PRO A 91 1.38 23.84 12.80
C PRO A 91 0.91 23.38 14.21
N PHE A 92 -0.06 24.05 14.83
CA PHE A 92 -0.64 23.64 16.12
C PHE A 92 -1.59 22.43 16.01
N LEU A 93 -2.28 22.27 14.88
CA LEU A 93 -3.12 21.10 14.61
C LEU A 93 -2.26 19.89 14.23
N SER A 94 -1.15 20.08 13.52
CA SER A 94 -0.19 19.02 13.17
C SER A 94 0.22 18.18 14.39
N HIS A 95 0.50 18.83 15.53
CA HIS A 95 0.87 18.16 16.78
C HIS A 95 -0.25 17.31 17.39
N THR A 96 -1.52 17.61 17.10
CA THR A 96 -2.70 16.89 17.61
C THR A 96 -3.23 15.84 16.62
N VAL A 97 -3.08 16.10 15.32
CA VAL A 97 -3.64 15.31 14.21
C VAL A 97 -2.67 14.24 13.70
N SER A 98 -1.35 14.37 13.97
CA SER A 98 -0.31 13.37 13.64
C SER A 98 -0.34 12.13 14.55
N LYS A 99 -1.53 11.60 14.87
CA LYS A 99 -1.64 10.33 15.59
C LYS A 99 -1.52 9.19 14.60
N LEU A 100 -0.33 8.60 14.58
CA LEU A 100 0.05 7.34 13.91
C LEU A 100 -1.04 6.24 13.99
N SER A 101 -1.76 6.20 15.12
CA SER A 101 -2.87 5.26 15.36
C SER A 101 -4.01 5.38 14.34
N ARG A 102 -4.30 6.58 13.80
CA ARG A 102 -5.36 6.77 12.81
C ARG A 102 -4.91 6.32 11.42
N ALA A 103 -3.66 6.62 11.05
CA ALA A 103 -3.05 6.14 9.81
C ALA A 103 -3.01 4.61 9.76
N VAL A 104 -2.57 3.97 10.84
CA VAL A 104 -2.57 2.51 10.98
C VAL A 104 -3.99 1.94 10.93
N LYS A 105 -4.98 2.57 11.56
CA LYS A 105 -6.39 2.15 11.46
C LYS A 105 -6.94 2.24 10.03
N PHE A 106 -6.61 3.29 9.28
CA PHE A 106 -7.01 3.41 7.88
C PHE A 106 -6.33 2.37 7.00
N ILE A 107 -5.03 2.14 7.18
CA ILE A 107 -4.31 1.09 6.46
C ILE A 107 -4.95 -0.27 6.76
N VAL A 108 -5.17 -0.61 8.03
CA VAL A 108 -5.83 -1.87 8.40
C VAL A 108 -7.23 -1.95 7.78
N PHE A 109 -8.03 -0.88 7.82
CA PHE A 109 -9.35 -0.88 7.17
C PHE A 109 -9.25 -1.12 5.66
N ILE A 110 -8.29 -0.50 4.97
CA ILE A 110 -8.05 -0.66 3.53
C ILE A 110 -7.66 -2.09 3.16
N TRP A 111 -6.90 -2.79 4.02
CA TRP A 111 -6.51 -4.18 3.80
C TRP A 111 -7.63 -5.19 4.04
N PHE A 112 -8.66 -4.82 4.81
CA PHE A 112 -9.73 -5.73 5.24
C PHE A 112 -11.14 -5.33 4.76
N ALA A 113 -11.29 -4.22 4.05
CA ALA A 113 -12.52 -3.78 3.39
C ALA A 113 -12.63 -4.40 1.98
#